data_AF-A0A7V9PML1-F1
#
_entry.id   AF-A0A7V9PML1-F1
#
_cell.length_a   1.000
_cell.length_b   1.000
_cell.length_c   1.000
_cell.angle_alpha   90.00
_cell.angle_beta   90.00
_cell.angle_gamma   90.00
#
_symmetry.space_group_name_H-M   'P 1'
#
loop_
_entity.id
_entity.type
_entity.pdbx_description
1 polymer ?
#
loop_
_entity_poly.entity_id
_entity_poly.type
_entity_poly.pdbx_seq_one_letter_code
_entity_poly.pdbx_strand_id
1 'polypeptide(L)'
;MFARGAWLALLSVALVGCGEGDAELSPSCVEGPEAIERALAAAPDTVALHDGTRLSQCVSTAATAADLQEFGAVATLVAERLEQRARTEPVAALQLGYLVGAARRGAGRANGVNVELVRRFERSAALDDPTPAAERALVRGIDAGRARG
;
A
#
# COMPACT_ATOMS: atom_id res chain seq x y z
N MET A 1 10.69 -34.89 -65.22
CA MET A 1 11.27 -34.70 -63.87
C MET A 1 10.38 -33.71 -63.14
N PHE A 2 9.72 -34.15 -62.06
CA PHE A 2 8.78 -33.36 -61.28
C PHE A 2 9.50 -32.65 -60.12
N ALA A 3 9.23 -31.36 -59.92
CA ALA A 3 9.38 -30.65 -58.64
C ALA A 3 8.56 -29.35 -58.77
N ARG A 4 7.36 -29.15 -58.22
CA ARG A 4 6.88 -29.24 -56.81
C ARG A 4 7.79 -28.49 -55.85
N GLY A 5 7.59 -27.18 -55.74
CA GLY A 5 8.11 -26.33 -54.66
C GLY A 5 6.99 -25.44 -54.16
N ALA A 6 6.10 -26.00 -53.35
CA ALA A 6 4.97 -25.31 -52.76
C ALA A 6 5.43 -24.45 -51.57
N TRP A 7 4.94 -23.22 -51.58
CA TRP A 7 4.68 -22.32 -50.44
C TRP A 7 5.19 -22.75 -49.05
N LEU A 8 6.18 -22.01 -48.54
CA LEU A 8 6.42 -21.91 -47.11
C LEU A 8 5.81 -20.59 -46.62
N ALA A 9 4.69 -20.76 -45.92
CA ALA A 9 3.94 -19.72 -45.25
C ALA A 9 4.80 -18.98 -44.22
N LEU A 10 4.82 -17.66 -44.29
CA LEU A 10 5.31 -16.80 -43.21
C LEU A 10 4.39 -16.99 -41.99
N LEU A 11 4.90 -17.63 -40.95
CA LEU A 11 4.29 -17.65 -39.63
C LEU A 11 4.53 -16.29 -38.94
N SER A 12 3.55 -15.40 -39.05
CA SER A 12 3.49 -14.18 -38.24
C SER A 12 3.08 -14.57 -36.81
N VAL A 13 4.05 -14.76 -35.92
CA VAL A 13 3.80 -14.87 -34.49
C VAL A 13 3.30 -13.51 -34.01
N ALA A 14 1.99 -13.38 -33.86
CA ALA A 14 1.39 -12.29 -33.09
C ALA A 14 1.75 -12.53 -31.62
N LEU A 15 2.72 -11.77 -31.08
CA LEU A 15 2.84 -11.61 -29.64
C LEU A 15 1.58 -10.87 -29.18
N VAL A 16 0.56 -11.63 -28.76
CA VAL A 16 -0.49 -11.09 -27.90
C VAL A 16 0.19 -10.72 -26.59
N GLY A 17 0.32 -9.41 -26.36
CA GLY A 17 0.92 -8.87 -25.16
C GLY A 17 0.12 -9.31 -23.94
N CYS A 18 0.67 -10.24 -23.16
CA CYS A 18 0.31 -10.41 -21.76
C CYS A 18 1.01 -9.31 -20.95
N GLY A 19 0.62 -8.06 -21.19
CA GLY A 19 0.79 -6.99 -20.22
C GLY A 19 -0.53 -6.89 -19.49
N GLU A 20 -0.68 -7.66 -18.41
CA GLU A 20 -1.76 -7.44 -17.45
C GLU A 20 -1.59 -5.98 -17.01
N GLY A 21 -2.50 -5.10 -17.43
CA GLY A 21 -2.30 -3.65 -17.33
C GLY A 21 -1.93 -3.29 -15.90
N ASP A 22 -0.71 -2.81 -15.70
CA ASP A 22 -0.26 -2.29 -14.42
C ASP A 22 -1.27 -1.21 -14.01
N ALA A 23 -1.99 -1.45 -12.92
CA ALA A 23 -2.86 -0.43 -12.37
C ALA A 23 -1.98 0.80 -12.07
N GLU A 24 -2.39 1.97 -12.52
CA GLU A 24 -1.61 3.20 -12.30
C GLU A 24 -1.83 3.69 -10.87
N LEU A 25 -0.75 4.15 -10.21
CA LEU A 25 -0.84 4.71 -8.87
C LEU A 25 -1.71 5.96 -8.90
N SER A 26 -2.74 6.02 -8.06
CA SER A 26 -3.58 7.20 -7.98
C SER A 26 -2.76 8.42 -7.52
N PRO A 27 -2.94 9.61 -8.14
CA PRO A 27 -2.32 10.86 -7.69
C PRO A 27 -2.62 11.18 -6.22
N SER A 28 -3.76 10.73 -5.70
CA SER A 28 -4.14 10.94 -4.30
C SER A 28 -3.19 10.23 -3.33
N CYS A 29 -2.56 9.12 -3.75
CA CYS A 29 -1.58 8.40 -2.93
C CYS A 29 -0.34 9.26 -2.65
N VAL A 30 -0.01 10.21 -3.52
CA VAL A 30 1.20 11.03 -3.47
C VAL A 30 0.92 12.53 -3.24
N GLU A 31 -0.35 12.91 -3.08
CA GLU A 31 -0.78 14.31 -2.85
C GLU A 31 -0.08 14.95 -1.63
N GLY A 32 0.22 14.14 -0.60
CA GLY A 32 1.00 14.56 0.56
C GLY A 32 0.57 13.89 1.86
N PRO A 33 1.37 14.03 2.92
CA PRO A 33 1.13 13.35 4.19
C PRO A 33 -0.16 13.85 4.87
N GLU A 34 -0.53 15.12 4.71
CA GLU A 34 -1.74 15.71 5.29
C GLU A 34 -3.02 15.08 4.73
N ALA A 35 -3.01 14.65 3.45
CA ALA A 35 -4.15 13.97 2.83
C ALA A 35 -4.38 12.59 3.46
N ILE A 36 -3.30 11.83 3.67
CA ILE A 36 -3.34 10.51 4.31
C ILE A 36 -3.75 10.65 5.78
N GLU A 37 -3.17 11.60 6.53
CA GLU A 37 -3.53 11.84 7.93
C GLU A 37 -5.02 12.19 8.10
N ARG A 38 -5.56 13.02 7.20
CA ARG A 38 -6.98 13.38 7.20
C ARG A 38 -7.86 12.16 6.92
N ALA A 39 -7.47 11.32 5.96
CA ALA A 39 -8.18 10.08 5.68
C ALA A 39 -8.14 9.12 6.89
N LEU A 40 -7.00 8.99 7.56
CA LEU A 40 -6.83 8.13 8.74
C LEU A 40 -7.71 8.54 9.92
N ALA A 41 -8.25 9.77 9.97
CA ALA A 41 -9.24 10.16 10.96
C ALA A 41 -10.53 9.32 10.92
N ALA A 42 -10.81 8.63 9.81
CA ALA A 42 -11.95 7.71 9.69
C ALA A 42 -11.72 6.34 10.34
N ALA A 43 -10.51 6.01 10.79
CA ALA A 43 -10.24 4.73 11.45
C ALA A 43 -11.10 4.59 12.73
N PRO A 44 -11.67 3.40 13.02
CA PRO A 44 -11.39 2.10 12.41
C PRO A 44 -12.32 1.72 11.23
N ASP A 45 -13.11 2.66 10.73
CA ASP A 45 -13.93 2.43 9.54
C ASP A 45 -13.10 2.52 8.26
N THR A 46 -13.76 2.45 7.11
CA THR A 46 -13.05 2.47 5.83
C THR A 46 -12.36 3.83 5.63
N VAL A 47 -11.03 3.81 5.68
CA VAL A 47 -10.17 4.91 5.29
C VAL A 47 -9.98 4.88 3.78
N ALA A 48 -10.39 5.96 3.13
CA ALA A 48 -10.18 6.23 1.73
C ALA A 48 -9.71 7.68 1.55
N LEU A 49 -8.88 7.90 0.55
CA LEU A 49 -8.44 9.23 0.11
C LEU A 49 -9.59 9.96 -0.57
N HIS A 50 -9.37 11.23 -0.93
CA HIS A 50 -10.43 12.11 -1.42
C HIS A 50 -11.10 11.61 -2.72
N ASP A 51 -10.37 10.82 -3.52
CA ASP A 51 -10.85 10.17 -4.75
C ASP A 51 -11.47 8.77 -4.51
N GLY A 52 -11.57 8.34 -3.26
CA GLY A 52 -12.04 7.00 -2.88
C GLY A 52 -10.96 5.91 -2.87
N THR A 53 -9.72 6.22 -3.24
CA THR A 53 -8.61 5.25 -3.23
C THR A 53 -8.28 4.85 -1.81
N ARG A 54 -8.19 3.53 -1.56
CA ARG A 54 -7.82 3.00 -0.24
C ARG A 54 -6.30 2.94 -0.07
N LEU A 55 -5.83 3.02 1.17
CA LEU A 55 -4.39 2.94 1.46
C LEU A 55 -3.76 1.60 1.04
N SER A 56 -4.48 0.48 1.18
CA SER A 56 -4.00 -0.82 0.69
C SER A 56 -3.94 -0.89 -0.83
N GLN A 57 -4.75 -0.09 -1.54
CA GLN A 57 -4.68 0.03 -2.99
C GLN A 57 -3.44 0.81 -3.39
N CYS A 58 -3.15 1.96 -2.76
CA CYS A 58 -1.89 2.67 -2.96
C CYS A 58 -0.68 1.74 -2.77
N VAL A 59 -0.71 0.92 -1.71
CA VAL A 59 0.36 -0.04 -1.44
C VAL A 59 0.40 -1.18 -2.46
N SER A 60 -0.71 -1.71 -2.95
CA SER A 60 -0.67 -2.79 -3.96
C SER A 60 -0.25 -2.30 -5.34
N THR A 61 -0.56 -1.04 -5.64
CA THR A 61 -0.38 -0.43 -6.95
C THR A 61 0.98 0.25 -7.10
N ALA A 62 1.63 0.66 -6.01
CA ALA A 62 3.01 1.09 -6.04
C ALA A 62 3.92 -0.10 -6.42
N ALA A 63 4.15 -0.29 -7.71
CA ALA A 63 4.82 -1.47 -8.26
C ALA A 63 6.19 -1.14 -8.87
N THR A 64 6.44 0.13 -9.19
CA THR A 64 7.74 0.58 -9.70
C THR A 64 8.60 1.18 -8.59
N ALA A 65 9.91 1.28 -8.84
CA ALA A 65 10.82 1.96 -7.93
C ALA A 65 10.46 3.45 -7.73
N ALA A 66 9.92 4.10 -8.77
CA ALA A 66 9.49 5.49 -8.70
C ALA A 66 8.25 5.64 -7.81
N ASP A 67 7.23 4.80 -8.01
CA ASP A 67 6.01 4.80 -7.18
C ASP A 67 6.35 4.54 -5.71
N LEU A 68 7.21 3.56 -5.47
CA LEU A 68 7.68 3.22 -4.13
C LEU A 68 8.43 4.37 -3.47
N GLN A 69 9.24 5.10 -4.24
CA GLN A 69 9.96 6.25 -3.73
C GLN A 69 8.99 7.38 -3.36
N GLU A 70 7.99 7.65 -4.20
CA GLU A 70 7.06 8.75 -4.00
C GLU A 70 6.04 8.46 -2.88
N PHE A 71 5.22 7.41 -3.06
CA PHE A 71 4.24 7.01 -2.05
C PHE A 71 4.92 6.57 -0.75
N GLY A 72 6.01 5.81 -0.85
CA GLY A 72 6.74 5.33 0.33
C GLY A 72 7.29 6.48 1.17
N ALA A 73 7.80 7.56 0.56
CA ALA A 73 8.26 8.73 1.29
C ALA A 73 7.10 9.43 2.04
N VAL A 74 5.98 9.67 1.34
CA VAL A 74 4.79 10.32 1.91
C VAL A 74 4.24 9.51 3.08
N ALA A 75 4.01 8.21 2.89
CA ALA A 75 3.42 7.35 3.90
C ALA A 75 4.37 7.07 5.09
N THR A 76 5.69 7.04 4.85
CA THR A 76 6.68 6.94 5.93
C THR A 76 6.63 8.14 6.86
N LEU A 77 6.53 9.35 6.31
CA LEU A 77 6.43 10.56 7.12
C LEU A 77 5.18 10.57 7.99
N VAL A 78 4.05 10.06 7.48
CA VAL A 78 2.82 9.88 8.27
C VAL A 78 3.02 8.88 9.40
N ALA A 79 3.65 7.74 9.11
CA ALA A 79 3.95 6.71 10.12
C ALA A 79 4.82 7.28 11.25
N GLU A 80 5.88 8.03 10.91
CA GLU A 80 6.78 8.67 11.88
C GLU A 80 6.06 9.73 12.73
N ARG A 81 5.18 10.56 12.13
CA ARG A 81 4.38 11.56 12.85
C ARG A 81 3.37 10.91 13.81
N LEU A 82 2.79 9.78 13.43
CA LEU A 82 1.88 9.03 14.29
C LEU A 82 2.64 8.33 15.42
N GLU A 83 3.78 7.71 15.12
CA GLU A 83 4.67 7.04 16.08
C GLU A 83 5.06 7.94 17.25
N GLN A 84 5.40 9.20 16.98
CA GLN A 84 5.77 10.19 18.00
C GLN A 84 4.70 10.37 19.10
N ARG A 85 3.42 10.17 18.76
CA ARG A 85 2.28 10.35 19.66
C ARG A 85 1.65 9.04 20.12
N ALA A 86 1.83 7.97 19.35
CA ALA A 86 1.11 6.71 19.52
C ALA A 86 1.35 6.05 20.88
N ARG A 87 2.48 6.30 21.56
CA ARG A 87 2.73 5.75 22.91
C ARG A 87 1.68 6.16 23.94
N THR A 88 1.25 7.42 23.90
CA THR A 88 0.37 8.03 24.92
C THR A 88 -1.00 8.42 24.37
N GLU A 89 -1.15 8.55 23.06
CA GLU A 89 -2.40 8.91 22.40
C GLU A 89 -3.04 7.68 21.71
N PRO A 90 -4.12 7.09 22.26
CA PRO A 90 -4.78 5.93 21.67
C PRO A 90 -5.31 6.18 20.25
N VAL A 91 -5.69 7.41 19.91
CA VAL A 91 -6.14 7.76 18.55
C VAL A 91 -4.98 7.67 17.56
N ALA A 92 -3.81 8.22 17.87
CA ALA A 92 -2.63 8.11 17.01
C ALA A 92 -2.17 6.65 16.86
N ALA A 93 -2.22 5.87 17.95
CA ALA A 93 -1.93 4.44 17.90
C ALA A 93 -2.90 3.66 16.99
N LEU A 94 -4.20 3.97 17.06
CA LEU A 94 -5.22 3.38 16.18
C LEU A 94 -4.91 3.67 14.70
N GLN A 95 -4.59 4.92 14.37
CA GLN A 95 -4.29 5.36 13.01
C GLN A 95 -3.00 4.71 12.48
N LEU A 96 -1.95 4.66 13.30
CA LEU A 96 -0.70 3.98 12.95
C LEU A 96 -0.94 2.49 12.70
N GLY A 97 -1.71 1.85 13.58
CA GLY A 97 -2.10 0.45 13.41
C GLY A 97 -2.87 0.25 12.11
N TYR A 98 -3.82 1.12 11.79
CA TYR A 98 -4.57 1.06 10.53
C TYR A 98 -3.65 1.14 9.32
N LEU A 99 -2.68 2.06 9.32
CA LEU A 99 -1.71 2.20 8.24
C LEU A 99 -0.89 0.89 8.06
N VAL A 100 -0.41 0.29 9.15
CA VAL A 100 0.29 -1.01 9.11
C VAL A 100 -0.61 -2.12 8.55
N GLY A 101 -1.85 -2.21 9.02
CA GLY A 101 -2.82 -3.20 8.57
C GLY A 101 -3.13 -3.08 7.08
N ALA A 102 -3.38 -1.86 6.62
CA ALA A 102 -3.64 -1.55 5.21
C ALA A 102 -2.42 -1.86 4.33
N ALA A 103 -1.21 -1.54 4.79
CA ALA A 103 0.03 -1.86 4.08
C ALA A 103 0.25 -3.37 3.96
N ARG A 104 0.03 -4.13 5.03
CA ARG A 104 0.05 -5.60 4.98
C ARG A 104 -0.97 -6.15 3.98
N ARG A 105 -2.18 -5.61 3.97
CA ARG A 105 -3.25 -5.99 3.04
C ARG A 105 -2.86 -5.73 1.59
N GLY A 106 -2.28 -4.57 1.31
CA GLY A 106 -1.83 -4.17 -0.03
C GLY A 106 -0.63 -4.98 -0.51
N ALA A 107 0.37 -5.18 0.35
CA ALA A 107 1.55 -5.96 0.02
C ALA A 107 1.25 -7.44 -0.23
N GLY A 108 0.23 -8.02 0.42
CA GLY A 108 -0.25 -9.36 0.11
C GLY A 108 -0.89 -9.52 -1.27
N ARG A 109 -1.22 -8.39 -1.94
CA ARG A 109 -1.69 -8.36 -3.34
C ARG A 109 -0.61 -7.98 -4.33
N ALA A 110 0.46 -7.33 -3.85
CA ALA A 110 1.65 -7.08 -4.64
C ALA A 110 2.55 -8.31 -4.64
N ASN A 111 3.34 -8.51 -5.70
CA ASN A 111 4.28 -9.63 -5.82
C ASN A 111 5.54 -9.46 -4.94
N GLY A 112 5.38 -9.00 -3.69
CA GLY A 112 6.46 -8.83 -2.72
C GLY A 112 7.31 -7.55 -2.86
N VAL A 113 7.04 -6.72 -3.87
CA VAL A 113 7.77 -5.47 -4.16
C VAL A 113 7.73 -4.50 -2.97
N ASN A 114 6.63 -4.52 -2.20
CA ASN A 114 6.35 -3.53 -1.15
C ASN A 114 6.68 -4.01 0.26
N VAL A 115 7.37 -5.15 0.40
CA VAL A 115 7.65 -5.76 1.70
C VAL A 115 8.53 -4.87 2.58
N GLU A 116 9.52 -4.16 2.00
CA GLU A 116 10.36 -3.27 2.80
C GLU A 116 9.57 -2.07 3.36
N LEU A 117 8.62 -1.54 2.59
CA LEU A 117 7.73 -0.48 3.05
C LEU A 117 6.88 -0.96 4.24
N VAL A 118 6.33 -2.17 4.16
CA VAL A 118 5.59 -2.78 5.27
C VAL A 118 6.47 -2.93 6.51
N ARG A 119 7.68 -3.47 6.37
CA ARG A 119 8.63 -3.60 7.49
C ARG A 119 8.96 -2.26 8.14
N ARG A 120 9.01 -1.18 7.35
CA ARG A 120 9.22 0.17 7.88
C ARG A 120 8.06 0.61 8.76
N PHE A 121 6.82 0.45 8.32
CA PHE A 121 5.66 0.81 9.14
C PHE A 121 5.53 -0.07 10.38
N GLU A 122 5.86 -1.35 10.27
CA GLU A 122 5.90 -2.26 11.42
C GLU A 122 6.92 -1.81 12.47
N ARG A 123 8.08 -1.29 12.04
CA ARG A 123 9.05 -0.69 12.96
C ARG A 123 8.48 0.53 13.66
N SER A 124 7.79 1.43 12.96
CA SER A 124 7.14 2.58 13.59
C SER A 124 6.04 2.16 14.59
N ALA A 125 5.38 1.03 14.35
CA ALA A 125 4.39 0.47 15.27
C ALA A 125 5.00 -0.36 16.43
N ALA A 126 6.31 -0.61 16.45
CA ALA A 126 7.00 -1.27 17.55
C ALA A 126 7.25 -0.28 18.69
N LEU A 127 6.16 0.18 19.33
CA LEU A 127 6.20 1.20 20.36
C LEU A 127 6.88 0.66 21.63
N ASP A 128 7.86 1.40 22.16
CA ASP A 128 8.43 1.13 23.48
C ASP A 128 7.49 1.64 24.59
N ASP A 129 7.16 0.76 25.55
CA ASP A 129 6.34 1.06 26.74
C ASP A 129 5.06 1.89 26.46
N PRO A 130 4.19 1.46 25.52
CA PRO A 130 2.95 2.17 25.24
C PRO A 130 1.99 2.03 26.42
N THR A 131 1.14 3.05 26.62
CA THR A 131 0.03 2.89 27.58
C THR A 131 -0.86 1.71 27.18
N PRO A 132 -1.50 1.00 28.13
CA PRO A 132 -2.37 -0.13 27.78
C PRO A 132 -3.52 0.25 26.83
N ALA A 133 -3.98 1.51 26.89
CA ALA A 133 -5.00 2.02 25.98
C ALA A 133 -4.46 2.20 24.55
N ALA A 134 -3.24 2.72 24.41
CA ALA A 134 -2.56 2.84 23.13
C ALA A 134 -2.26 1.49 22.50
N GLU A 135 -1.74 0.53 23.27
CA GLU A 135 -1.46 -0.82 22.79
C GLU A 135 -2.73 -1.49 22.23
N ARG A 136 -3.84 -1.47 22.98
CA ARG A 136 -5.12 -1.99 22.51
C ARG A 136 -5.62 -1.27 21.26
N ALA A 137 -5.39 0.04 21.15
CA ALA A 137 -5.80 0.82 19.99
C ALA A 137 -4.97 0.48 18.76
N LEU A 138 -3.65 0.31 18.91
CA LEU A 138 -2.75 -0.13 17.85
C LEU A 138 -3.19 -1.48 17.26
N VAL A 139 -3.45 -2.48 18.12
CA VAL A 139 -3.93 -3.80 17.69
C VAL A 139 -5.25 -3.70 16.92
N ARG A 140 -6.23 -2.97 17.47
CA ARG A 140 -7.51 -2.73 16.76
C ARG A 140 -7.31 -2.05 15.41
N GLY A 141 -6.37 -1.11 15.33
CA GLY A 141 -6.00 -0.43 14.09
C GLY A 141 -5.46 -1.41 13.06
N ILE A 142 -4.51 -2.25 13.45
CA ILE A 142 -3.93 -3.28 12.57
C ILE A 142 -5.00 -4.19 12.00
N ASP A 143 -5.92 -4.66 12.83
CA ASP A 143 -6.99 -5.55 12.39
C ASP A 143 -7.98 -4.83 11.46
N ALA A 144 -8.37 -3.60 11.79
CA ALA A 144 -9.23 -2.77 10.96
C ALA A 144 -8.60 -2.47 9.59
N GLY A 145 -7.33 -2.07 9.56
CA GLY A 145 -6.59 -1.80 8.33
C GLY A 145 -6.43 -3.05 7.47
N ARG A 146 -6.21 -4.22 8.07
CA ARG A 146 -6.15 -5.49 7.33
C ARG A 146 -7.50 -5.84 6.69
N ALA A 147 -8.60 -5.59 7.40
CA ALA A 147 -9.95 -5.92 6.93
C ALA A 147 -10.49 -4.92 5.90
N ARG A 148 -10.32 -3.62 6.16
CA ARG A 148 -11.05 -2.52 5.50
C ARG A 148 -10.16 -1.52 4.76
N GLY A 149 -8.86 -1.50 5.10
CA GLY A 149 -7.84 -0.64 4.51
C GLY A 149 -7.61 -0.85 3.04
#